data_AF-A0A1A8HYV6-F1
#
_entry.id   AF-A0A1A8HYV6-F1
#
_cell.length_a   1.000
_cell.length_b   1.000
_cell.length_c   1.000
_cell.angle_alpha   90.00
_cell.angle_beta   90.00
_cell.angle_gamma   90.00
#
_symmetry.space_group_name_H-M   'P 1'
#
loop_
_entity.id
_entity.type
_entity.pdbx_description
1 polymer ?
#
loop_
_entity_poly.entity_id
_entity_poly.type
_entity_poly.pdbx_seq_one_letter_code
_entity_poly.pdbx_strand_id
1 'polypeptide(L)'
;MSVIPETERAGNTTDVNMNYSEVPMKSVLGVKWNVEADVFTFSGALKERPATCRGILATRFLSPYILIGKQVFQEMCKSGVGRDEHVPPALETKWKAWLCDLENLRKVEIPRSLIPENLGKIKKVELHHFSDASSSGYGQCSYI
;
A
#
# COMPACT_ATOMS: atom_id res chain seq x y z
N MET A 1 -10.48 35.91 -11.37
CA MET A 1 -10.13 34.48 -11.35
C MET A 1 -8.76 34.34 -11.96
N SER A 2 -7.73 34.05 -11.17
CA SER A 2 -6.35 33.87 -11.66
C SER A 2 -6.18 32.50 -12.29
N VAL A 3 -5.75 32.45 -13.54
CA VAL A 3 -5.48 31.22 -14.28
C VAL A 3 -4.10 30.71 -13.89
N ILE A 4 -3.99 29.40 -13.62
CA ILE A 4 -2.72 28.77 -13.25
C ILE A 4 -1.75 28.83 -14.45
N PRO A 5 -0.51 29.32 -14.26
CA PRO A 5 0.51 29.39 -15.30
C PRO A 5 0.78 28.03 -15.93
N GLU A 6 1.02 27.98 -17.24
CA GLU A 6 1.25 26.74 -17.98
C GLU A 6 2.44 25.93 -17.46
N THR A 7 3.43 26.60 -16.89
CA THR A 7 4.60 26.01 -16.24
C THR A 7 4.30 25.30 -14.92
N GLU A 8 3.18 25.63 -14.28
CA GLU A 8 2.70 25.00 -13.04
C GLU A 8 1.60 23.97 -13.29
N ARG A 9 1.15 23.82 -14.54
CA ARG A 9 0.23 22.75 -14.91
C ARG A 9 1.00 21.44 -14.88
N ALA A 10 0.39 20.40 -14.30
CA ALA A 10 0.89 19.05 -14.45
C ALA A 10 1.07 18.76 -15.95
N GLY A 11 2.26 18.28 -16.34
CA GLY A 11 2.56 18.02 -17.75
C GLY A 11 1.45 17.18 -18.37
N ASN A 12 1.02 17.55 -19.58
CA ASN A 12 -0.06 16.87 -20.29
C ASN A 12 0.24 15.36 -20.37
N THR A 13 -0.36 14.57 -19.47
CA THR A 13 -0.42 13.13 -19.61
C THR A 13 -1.40 12.83 -20.73
N THR A 14 -0.93 12.92 -21.98
CA THR A 14 -1.67 12.48 -23.17
C THR A 14 -1.64 10.96 -23.32
N ASP A 15 -1.77 10.24 -22.22
CA ASP A 15 -2.03 8.81 -22.20
C ASP A 15 -3.29 8.54 -21.37
N VAL A 16 -4.38 9.19 -21.78
CA VAL A 16 -5.72 8.68 -21.48
C VAL A 16 -6.17 7.91 -22.70
N ASN A 17 -5.63 6.71 -22.85
CA ASN A 17 -6.14 5.75 -23.82
C ASN A 17 -7.57 5.36 -23.37
N MET A 18 -8.59 5.91 -24.04
CA MET A 18 -10.01 5.54 -23.84
C MET A 18 -10.38 4.24 -24.56
N ASN A 19 -9.41 3.55 -25.16
CA ASN A 19 -9.63 2.27 -25.80
C ASN A 19 -9.72 1.20 -24.69
N TYR A 20 -10.95 0.75 -24.40
CA TYR A 20 -11.29 -0.26 -23.38
C TYR A 20 -10.64 -1.64 -23.60
N SER A 21 -9.76 -1.79 -24.58
CA SER A 21 -8.92 -2.98 -24.78
C SER A 21 -7.81 -3.11 -23.72
N GLU A 22 -7.43 -2.01 -23.06
CA GLU A 22 -6.51 -2.02 -21.91
C GLU A 22 -7.18 -1.29 -20.74
N VAL A 23 -7.66 -2.05 -19.75
CA VAL A 23 -8.32 -1.48 -18.57
C VAL A 23 -7.35 -0.51 -17.87
N PRO A 24 -7.71 0.77 -17.64
CA PRO A 24 -6.82 1.73 -17.00
C PRO A 24 -6.60 1.33 -15.55
N MET A 25 -5.52 0.58 -15.31
CA MET A 25 -5.14 0.06 -14.02
C MET A 25 -4.59 1.22 -13.19
N LYS A 26 -5.45 1.89 -12.41
CA LYS A 26 -5.04 2.97 -11.52
C LYS A 26 -4.23 2.38 -10.36
N SER A 27 -2.91 2.51 -10.43
CA SER A 27 -2.02 2.17 -9.32
C SER A 27 -1.82 3.39 -8.44
N VAL A 28 -2.18 3.29 -7.17
CA VAL A 28 -1.78 4.25 -6.17
C VAL A 28 -0.99 3.47 -5.15
N LEU A 29 0.28 3.86 -4.95
CA LEU A 29 1.03 3.44 -3.78
C LEU A 29 1.28 1.91 -3.63
N GLY A 30 1.20 1.17 -4.74
CA GLY A 30 1.42 -0.28 -4.78
C GLY A 30 0.16 -1.12 -4.72
N VAL A 31 -1.00 -0.51 -4.48
CA VAL A 31 -2.34 -1.09 -4.65
C VAL A 31 -2.83 -0.82 -6.06
N LYS A 32 -3.49 -1.82 -6.65
CA LYS A 32 -4.15 -1.76 -7.94
C LYS A 32 -5.58 -2.22 -7.80
N TRP A 33 -6.48 -1.58 -8.53
CA TRP A 33 -7.86 -2.02 -8.64
C TRP A 33 -8.07 -2.72 -9.98
N ASN A 34 -8.50 -3.98 -9.93
CA ASN A 34 -9.06 -4.69 -11.09
C ASN A 34 -10.56 -4.37 -11.14
N VAL A 35 -10.96 -3.56 -12.12
CA VAL A 35 -12.34 -3.09 -12.28
C VAL A 35 -13.27 -4.22 -12.74
N GLU A 36 -12.78 -5.17 -13.54
CA GLU A 36 -13.58 -6.25 -14.11
C GLU A 36 -13.99 -7.27 -13.03
N ALA A 37 -13.02 -7.73 -12.24
CA ALA A 37 -13.27 -8.66 -11.13
C ALA A 37 -13.71 -7.94 -9.84
N ASP A 38 -13.72 -6.61 -9.83
CA ASP A 38 -13.99 -5.76 -8.68
C ASP A 38 -13.17 -6.07 -7.41
N VAL A 39 -11.87 -6.32 -7.60
CA VAL A 39 -10.91 -6.67 -6.53
C VAL A 39 -9.73 -5.71 -6.48
N PHE A 40 -9.22 -5.45 -5.28
CA PHE A 40 -7.91 -4.85 -5.06
C PHE A 40 -6.81 -5.91 -5.09
N THR A 41 -5.74 -5.61 -5.79
CA THR A 41 -4.54 -6.44 -5.95
C THR A 41 -3.30 -5.61 -5.64
N PHE A 42 -2.15 -6.25 -5.45
CA PHE A 42 -0.90 -5.57 -5.11
C PHE A 42 0.19 -5.95 -6.11
N SER A 43 0.75 -4.97 -6.83
CA SER A 43 1.79 -5.27 -7.84
C SER A 43 3.08 -4.47 -7.73
N GLY A 44 3.16 -3.50 -6.82
CA GLY A 44 4.09 -2.36 -6.97
C GLY A 44 5.36 -2.33 -6.12
N ALA A 45 5.57 -3.20 -5.13
CA ALA A 45 6.63 -2.96 -4.15
C ALA A 45 7.95 -3.72 -4.31
N LEU A 46 7.97 -4.74 -5.16
CA LEU A 46 8.97 -5.80 -5.15
C LEU A 46 10.02 -5.67 -6.27
N LYS A 47 10.49 -4.46 -6.57
CA LYS A 47 11.83 -4.38 -7.15
C LYS A 47 12.80 -4.62 -6.01
N GLU A 48 13.78 -5.50 -6.16
CA GLU A 48 14.82 -5.74 -5.14
C GLU A 48 15.27 -4.39 -4.57
N ARG A 49 15.04 -4.19 -3.28
CA ARG A 49 15.40 -2.94 -2.61
C ARG A 49 16.64 -3.18 -1.77
N PRO A 50 17.60 -2.24 -1.79
CA PRO A 50 18.73 -2.32 -0.90
C PRO A 50 18.23 -2.46 0.54
N ALA A 51 18.83 -3.38 1.30
CA ALA A 51 18.58 -3.53 2.74
C ALA A 51 19.13 -2.32 3.51
N THR A 52 18.46 -1.19 3.34
CA THR A 52 18.79 0.14 3.87
C THR A 52 17.53 0.79 4.41
N CYS A 53 17.69 1.77 5.31
CA CYS A 53 16.58 2.61 5.78
C CYS A 53 15.79 3.22 4.61
N ARG A 54 16.46 3.67 3.53
CA ARG A 54 15.82 4.17 2.31
C ARG A 54 14.99 3.11 1.58
N GLY A 55 15.49 1.88 1.49
CA GLY A 55 14.75 0.74 0.92
C GLY A 55 13.46 0.45 1.68
N ILE A 56 13.51 0.49 3.02
CA ILE A 56 12.34 0.32 3.89
C ILE A 56 11.35 1.50 3.74
N LEU A 57 11.84 2.73 3.65
CA LEU A 57 10.97 3.91 3.52
C LEU A 57 10.13 3.86 2.24
N ALA A 58 10.70 3.37 1.15
CA ALA A 58 10.01 3.33 -0.12
C ALA A 58 8.82 2.35 -0.14
N THR A 59 8.75 1.37 0.77
CA THR A 59 7.69 0.34 0.80
C THR A 59 6.50 0.71 1.69
N ARG A 60 6.56 1.87 2.34
CA ARG A 60 5.63 2.34 3.38
C ARG A 60 4.19 2.54 2.94
N PHE A 61 3.89 2.37 1.66
CA PHE A 61 2.58 2.67 1.12
C PHE A 61 1.69 1.44 0.85
N LEU A 62 2.16 0.24 1.20
CA LEU A 62 1.46 -1.05 1.03
C LEU A 62 0.56 -1.44 2.21
N SER A 63 -0.18 -0.49 2.79
CA SER A 63 -1.12 -0.83 3.87
C SER A 63 -2.06 -1.95 3.39
N PRO A 64 -2.27 -3.06 4.13
CA PRO A 64 -2.00 -3.30 5.56
C PRO A 64 -0.68 -4.02 5.91
N TYR A 65 0.15 -4.39 4.93
CA TYR A 65 1.32 -5.27 5.14
C TYR A 65 2.58 -4.56 5.70
N ILE A 66 2.48 -3.28 6.05
CA ILE A 66 3.64 -2.40 6.35
C ILE A 66 4.11 -2.45 7.80
N LEU A 67 3.37 -3.09 8.72
CA LEU A 67 3.66 -2.99 10.16
C LEU A 67 5.06 -3.51 10.50
N ILE A 68 5.40 -4.70 10.01
CA ILE A 68 6.72 -5.32 10.25
C ILE A 68 7.86 -4.47 9.67
N GLY A 69 7.70 -3.97 8.43
CA GLY A 69 8.66 -3.05 7.84
C GLY A 69 8.84 -1.76 8.65
N LYS A 70 7.74 -1.19 9.17
CA LYS A 70 7.79 -0.03 10.06
C LYS A 70 8.50 -0.32 11.39
N GLN A 71 8.32 -1.52 11.96
CA GLN A 71 9.02 -1.91 13.18
C GLN A 71 10.53 -2.00 12.96
N VAL A 72 10.97 -2.64 11.88
CA VAL A 72 12.39 -2.70 11.51
C VAL A 72 12.97 -1.30 11.35
N PHE A 73 12.25 -0.41 10.64
CA PHE A 73 12.66 0.98 10.50
C PHE A 73 12.74 1.72 11.84
N GLN A 74 11.78 1.51 12.74
CA GLN A 74 11.78 2.12 14.06
C GLN A 74 12.95 1.64 14.92
N GLU A 75 13.28 0.35 14.87
CA GLU A 75 14.43 -0.23 15.58
C GLU A 75 15.74 0.36 15.03
N MET A 76 15.90 0.47 13.71
CA MET A 76 17.05 1.14 13.10
C MET A 76 17.18 2.61 13.56
N CYS A 77 16.08 3.35 13.59
CA CYS A 77 16.07 4.73 14.10
C CYS A 77 16.49 4.81 15.57
N LYS A 78 16.00 3.90 16.42
CA LYS A 78 16.35 3.84 17.85
C LYS A 78 17.82 3.52 18.06
N SER A 79 18.41 2.70 17.20
CA SER A 79 19.83 2.33 17.24
C SER A 79 20.76 3.38 16.61
N GLY A 80 20.24 4.51 16.13
CA GLY A 80 21.04 5.58 15.53
C GLY A 80 21.63 5.24 14.16
N VAL A 81 21.09 4.23 13.47
CA VAL A 81 21.56 3.77 12.16
C VAL A 81 21.25 4.82 11.09
N GLY A 82 22.25 5.15 10.27
CA GLY A 82 22.12 6.11 9.18
C GLY A 82 21.08 5.72 8.12
N ARG A 83 20.55 6.70 7.39
CA ARG A 83 19.49 6.48 6.37
C ARG A 83 19.90 5.56 5.22
N ASP A 84 21.18 5.56 4.87
CA ASP A 84 21.73 4.77 3.77
C ASP A 84 22.64 3.63 4.29
N GLU A 85 22.69 3.44 5.62
CA GLU A 85 23.39 2.33 6.25
C GLU A 85 22.59 1.02 6.14
N HIS A 86 23.32 -0.08 6.17
CA HIS A 86 22.73 -1.42 6.09
C HIS A 86 21.92 -1.77 7.34
N VAL A 87 20.88 -2.60 7.12
CA VAL A 87 20.11 -3.20 8.22
C VAL A 87 21.07 -3.95 9.15
N PRO A 88 21.08 -3.67 10.46
CA PRO A 88 21.94 -4.37 11.40
C PRO A 88 21.70 -5.88 11.39
N PRO A 89 22.71 -6.72 11.68
CA PRO A 89 22.58 -8.18 11.65
C PRO A 89 21.40 -8.70 12.50
N ALA A 90 21.11 -8.04 13.63
CA ALA A 90 19.99 -8.37 14.51
C ALA A 90 18.61 -8.24 13.85
N LEU A 91 18.48 -7.38 12.83
CA LEU A 91 17.22 -7.09 12.13
C LEU A 91 17.17 -7.68 10.73
N GLU A 92 18.30 -8.15 10.21
CA GLU A 92 18.44 -8.61 8.83
C GLU A 92 17.53 -9.80 8.51
N THR A 93 17.43 -10.75 9.44
CA THR A 93 16.53 -11.91 9.31
C THR A 93 15.07 -11.48 9.21
N LYS A 94 14.63 -10.57 10.09
CA LYS A 94 13.24 -10.04 10.11
C LYS A 94 12.94 -9.26 8.84
N TRP A 95 13.89 -8.46 8.38
CA TRP A 95 13.81 -7.70 7.13
C TRP A 95 13.69 -8.60 5.90
N LYS A 96 14.58 -9.59 5.77
CA LYS A 96 14.58 -10.55 4.65
C LYS A 96 13.29 -11.37 4.62
N ALA A 97 12.85 -11.88 5.78
CA ALA A 97 11.59 -12.62 5.87
C ALA A 97 10.40 -11.76 5.39
N TRP A 98 10.33 -10.51 5.85
CA TRP A 98 9.29 -9.58 5.42
C TRP A 98 9.35 -9.24 3.92
N LEU A 99 10.55 -9.06 3.35
CA LEU A 99 10.72 -8.87 1.91
C LEU A 99 10.27 -10.09 1.10
N CYS A 100 10.60 -11.31 1.54
CA CYS A 100 10.15 -12.53 0.87
C CYS A 100 8.62 -12.65 0.91
N ASP A 101 8.01 -12.36 2.07
CA ASP A 101 6.56 -12.42 2.18
C ASP A 101 5.82 -11.34 1.38
N LEU A 102 6.47 -10.20 1.08
CA LEU A 102 5.86 -9.23 0.17
C LEU A 102 5.51 -9.86 -1.18
N GLU A 103 6.24 -10.88 -1.65
CA GLU A 103 5.91 -11.60 -2.88
C GLU A 103 4.56 -12.31 -2.79
N ASN A 104 4.19 -12.78 -1.61
CA ASN A 104 2.88 -13.37 -1.36
C ASN A 104 1.75 -12.33 -1.45
N LEU A 105 2.05 -11.04 -1.24
CA LEU A 105 1.06 -9.97 -1.39
C LEU A 105 0.53 -9.85 -2.84
N ARG A 106 1.29 -10.30 -3.84
CA ARG A 106 0.83 -10.38 -5.24
C ARG A 106 -0.30 -11.39 -5.44
N LYS A 107 -0.40 -12.38 -4.55
CA LYS A 107 -1.42 -13.44 -4.58
C LYS A 107 -2.69 -13.05 -3.80
N VAL A 108 -2.66 -11.92 -3.10
CA VAL A 108 -3.78 -11.45 -2.29
C VAL A 108 -4.72 -10.63 -3.18
N GLU A 109 -5.97 -11.04 -3.21
CA GLU A 109 -7.08 -10.30 -3.81
C GLU A 109 -8.08 -9.94 -2.73
N ILE A 110 -8.45 -8.67 -2.64
CA ILE A 110 -9.41 -8.17 -1.65
C ILE A 110 -10.63 -7.67 -2.42
N PRO A 111 -11.82 -8.27 -2.25
CA PRO A 111 -13.05 -7.75 -2.82
C PRO A 111 -13.25 -6.28 -2.43
N ARG A 112 -13.57 -5.41 -3.39
CA ARG A 112 -13.84 -4.00 -3.09
C ARG A 112 -15.08 -3.85 -2.22
N SER A 113 -16.09 -4.68 -2.46
CA SER A 113 -17.32 -4.74 -1.68
C SER A 113 -17.26 -5.91 -0.69
N LEU A 114 -17.56 -5.62 0.58
CA LEU A 114 -17.78 -6.65 1.60
C LEU A 114 -19.26 -7.03 1.73
N ILE A 115 -20.14 -6.41 0.94
CA ILE A 115 -21.58 -6.69 0.94
C ILE A 115 -21.81 -8.03 0.25
N PRO A 116 -22.39 -9.04 0.93
CA PRO A 116 -22.73 -10.31 0.32
C PRO A 116 -23.78 -10.15 -0.79
N GLU A 117 -23.64 -10.91 -1.88
CA GLU A 117 -24.57 -10.86 -3.03
C GLU A 117 -26.03 -11.17 -2.63
N ASN A 118 -26.21 -11.95 -1.56
CA ASN A 118 -27.51 -12.43 -1.08
C ASN A 118 -28.06 -11.65 0.13
N LEU A 119 -27.56 -10.44 0.43
CA LEU A 119 -28.02 -9.65 1.59
C LEU A 119 -29.50 -9.24 1.50
N GLY A 120 -30.10 -9.24 0.30
CA GLY A 120 -31.48 -8.86 0.06
C GLY A 120 -31.70 -7.34 0.12
N LYS A 121 -32.89 -6.90 0.55
CA LYS A 121 -33.22 -5.47 0.61
C LYS A 121 -32.48 -4.80 1.78
N ILE A 122 -31.56 -3.90 1.46
CA ILE A 122 -30.86 -3.06 2.43
C ILE A 122 -31.89 -2.23 3.22
N LYS A 123 -31.87 -2.37 4.56
CA LYS A 123 -32.75 -1.63 5.46
C LYS A 123 -32.06 -0.41 6.08
N LYS A 124 -30.75 -0.49 6.27
CA LYS A 124 -29.93 0.52 6.95
C LYS A 124 -28.49 0.39 6.45
N VAL A 125 -27.81 1.52 6.32
CA VAL A 125 -26.38 1.62 5.99
C VAL A 125 -25.73 2.41 7.12
N GLU A 126 -24.63 1.91 7.66
CA GLU A 126 -23.91 2.53 8.78
C GLU A 126 -22.42 2.51 8.49
N LEU A 127 -21.73 3.62 8.81
CA LEU A 127 -20.28 3.63 8.81
C LEU A 127 -19.80 2.97 10.10
N HIS A 128 -19.09 1.86 9.97
CA HIS A 128 -18.42 1.21 11.09
C HIS A 128 -16.94 1.56 11.08
N HIS A 129 -16.43 1.91 12.26
CA HIS A 129 -15.04 2.26 12.47
C HIS A 129 -14.47 1.40 13.60
N PHE A 130 -13.39 0.69 13.31
CA PHE A 130 -12.66 -0.11 14.30
C PHE A 130 -11.24 0.42 14.40
N SER A 131 -10.75 0.51 15.62
CA SER A 131 -9.38 0.88 15.92
C SER A 131 -8.86 -0.01 17.03
N ASP A 132 -7.63 -0.48 16.90
CA ASP A 132 -6.95 -1.27 17.92
C ASP A 132 -5.48 -0.81 18.06
N ALA A 133 -4.93 -1.04 19.23
CA ALA A 133 -3.60 -0.60 19.62
C ALA A 133 -2.85 -1.74 20.34
N SER A 134 -1.59 -1.91 19.97
CA SER A 134 -0.67 -2.79 20.67
C SER A 134 0.65 -2.07 20.95
N SER A 135 1.51 -2.68 21.76
CA SER A 135 2.91 -2.22 21.93
C SER A 135 3.69 -2.16 20.62
N SER A 136 3.21 -2.89 19.61
CA SER A 136 3.82 -3.04 18.29
C SER A 136 3.33 -2.02 17.25
N GLY A 137 2.22 -1.33 17.50
CA GLY A 137 1.64 -0.34 16.60
C GLY A 137 0.12 -0.21 16.73
N TYR A 138 -0.45 0.66 15.88
CA TYR A 138 -1.87 0.98 15.84
C TYR A 138 -2.46 0.54 14.49
N GLY A 139 -3.70 0.02 14.52
CA GLY A 139 -4.46 -0.38 13.36
C GLY A 139 -5.83 0.27 13.35
N GLN A 140 -6.35 0.58 12.18
CA GLN A 140 -7.66 1.18 12.01
C GLN A 140 -8.26 0.71 10.67
N CYS A 141 -9.55 0.40 10.67
CA CYS A 141 -10.33 0.15 9.46
C CYS A 141 -11.69 0.84 9.53
N SER A 142 -12.20 1.22 8.36
CA SER A 142 -13.55 1.77 8.21
C SER A 142 -14.21 1.14 7.01
N TYR A 143 -15.47 0.78 7.18
CA TYR A 143 -16.31 0.25 6.12
C TYR A 143 -17.74 0.76 6.27
N ILE A 144 -18.44 0.79 5.14
CA ILE A 144 -19.81 1.26 4.98
C ILE A 144 -20.65 0.17 4.29
#